data_AF-A0A379WLZ7-F1
#
_entry.id   AF-A0A379WLZ7-F1
#
_cell.length_a   1.000
_cell.length_b   1.000
_cell.length_c   1.000
_cell.angle_alpha   90.00
_cell.angle_beta   90.00
_cell.angle_gamma   90.00
#
_symmetry.space_group_name_H-M   'P 1'
#
loop_
_entity.id
_entity.type
_entity.pdbx_description
1 polymer ?
#
loop_
_entity_poly.entity_id
_entity_poly.type
_entity_poly.pdbx_seq_one_letter_code
_entity_poly.pdbx_strand_id
1 'polypeptide(L)'
;MRGDRSRRDDDRYLFLEALISAQQTLYISYIGRSIQDNSERFPSVLVQELVDYIGQSHYLPGDETLTCDESEARVKAHITRLHTRMPFDAQNYQPGEQQSYAREWLPAASQSGKAHSDFVQPLPFTMPETLTLESLQRFWAHPVRAFFQMRLQVNFRSEESEIPDAEPFELEGLTRYQLNQQLLQYAG
;
A
#
# COMPACT_ATOMS: atom_id res chain seq x y z
N MET A 1 -37.28 32.68 17.03
CA MET A 1 -35.87 32.47 16.63
C MET A 1 -35.73 31.06 16.06
N ARG A 2 -35.96 30.89 14.75
CA ARG A 2 -35.55 29.69 14.00
C ARG A 2 -34.23 30.11 13.33
N GLY A 3 -33.10 29.79 13.94
CA GLY A 3 -31.84 30.41 13.50
C GLY A 3 -30.55 29.84 14.05
N ASP A 4 -30.57 28.85 14.95
CA ASP A 4 -29.34 28.16 15.29
C ASP A 4 -29.03 27.13 14.21
N ARG A 5 -27.97 27.41 13.45
CA ARG A 5 -27.37 26.47 12.51
C ARG A 5 -26.70 25.37 13.32
N SER A 6 -27.24 24.16 13.20
CA SER A 6 -26.61 22.96 13.71
C SER A 6 -25.79 22.34 12.58
N ARG A 7 -24.50 22.10 12.83
CA ARG A 7 -23.62 21.42 11.86
C ARG A 7 -24.22 20.09 11.39
N ARG A 8 -24.89 19.37 12.30
CA ARG A 8 -25.58 18.12 11.99
C ARG A 8 -26.72 18.32 10.98
N ASP A 9 -27.53 19.37 11.14
CA ASP A 9 -28.67 19.61 10.26
C ASP A 9 -28.20 20.12 8.90
N ASP A 10 -27.16 20.96 8.88
CA ASP A 10 -26.51 21.42 7.65
C ASP A 10 -25.90 20.22 6.87
N ASP A 11 -25.18 19.32 7.53
CA ASP A 11 -24.57 18.14 6.87
C ASP A 11 -25.63 17.17 6.31
N ARG A 12 -26.75 16.95 7.03
CA ARG A 12 -27.88 16.12 6.54
C ARG A 12 -28.56 16.78 5.34
N TYR A 13 -28.72 18.09 5.38
CA TYR A 13 -29.31 18.85 4.27
C TYR A 13 -28.41 18.82 3.03
N LEU A 14 -27.08 18.92 3.18
CA LEU A 14 -26.14 18.79 2.06
C LEU A 14 -26.22 17.41 1.37
N PHE A 15 -26.42 16.33 2.13
CA PHE A 15 -26.63 15.00 1.54
C PHE A 15 -27.91 14.95 0.68
N LEU A 16 -28.99 15.57 1.16
CA LEU A 16 -30.23 15.68 0.40
C LEU A 16 -30.05 16.55 -0.85
N GLU A 17 -29.33 17.66 -0.76
CA GLU A 17 -29.01 18.49 -1.93
C GLU A 17 -28.20 17.72 -2.97
N ALA A 18 -27.24 16.89 -2.56
CA ALA A 18 -26.49 16.03 -3.47
C ALA A 18 -27.41 15.03 -4.21
N LEU A 19 -28.37 14.43 -3.49
CA LEU A 19 -29.37 13.53 -4.07
C LEU A 19 -30.27 14.25 -5.08
N ILE A 20 -30.77 15.44 -4.75
CA ILE A 20 -31.68 16.22 -5.62
C ILE A 20 -30.94 16.82 -6.83
N SER A 21 -29.67 17.17 -6.67
CA SER A 21 -28.86 17.81 -7.72
C SER A 21 -28.33 16.83 -8.77
N ALA A 22 -28.26 15.54 -8.44
CA ALA A 22 -27.81 14.51 -9.37
C ALA A 22 -28.83 14.30 -10.50
N GLN A 23 -28.50 14.74 -11.72
CA GLN A 23 -29.42 14.66 -12.87
C GLN A 23 -29.39 13.30 -13.59
N GLN A 24 -28.26 12.60 -13.54
CA GLN A 24 -28.05 11.35 -14.28
C GLN A 24 -27.69 10.21 -13.34
N THR A 25 -26.58 10.35 -12.63
CA THR A 25 -26.03 9.28 -11.77
C THR A 25 -25.60 9.86 -10.45
N LEU A 26 -26.01 9.23 -9.35
CA LEU A 26 -25.48 9.48 -8.01
C LEU A 26 -24.48 8.38 -7.66
N TYR A 27 -23.22 8.74 -7.46
CA TYR A 27 -22.17 7.81 -7.04
C TYR A 27 -21.86 8.02 -5.55
N ILE A 28 -21.98 6.96 -4.75
CA ILE A 28 -21.70 6.97 -3.32
C ILE A 28 -20.65 5.89 -3.04
N SER A 29 -19.61 6.23 -2.29
CA SER A 29 -18.60 5.27 -1.83
C SER A 29 -18.26 5.49 -0.36
N TYR A 30 -17.81 4.42 0.30
CA TYR A 30 -17.30 4.45 1.66
C TYR A 30 -16.25 3.34 1.85
N ILE A 31 -15.43 3.47 2.88
CA ILE A 31 -14.45 2.44 3.24
C ILE A 31 -15.16 1.39 4.09
N GLY A 32 -15.40 0.20 3.53
CA GLY A 32 -16.13 -0.88 4.22
C GLY A 32 -15.30 -1.72 5.19
N ARG A 33 -13.96 -1.70 5.10
CA ARG A 33 -13.08 -2.43 6.04
C ARG A 33 -11.78 -1.68 6.33
N SER A 34 -11.25 -1.87 7.52
CA SER A 34 -9.93 -1.39 7.91
C SER A 34 -8.82 -2.17 7.22
N ILE A 35 -7.78 -1.47 6.73
CA ILE A 35 -6.63 -2.12 6.07
C ILE A 35 -5.69 -2.82 7.07
N GLN A 36 -5.74 -2.44 8.35
CA GLN A 36 -4.82 -2.92 9.38
C GLN A 36 -5.27 -4.26 9.99
N ASP A 37 -6.54 -4.33 10.40
CA ASP A 37 -7.12 -5.44 11.18
C ASP A 37 -8.34 -6.07 10.52
N ASN A 38 -8.71 -5.62 9.31
CA ASN A 38 -9.83 -6.17 8.52
C ASN A 38 -11.21 -6.05 9.22
N SER A 39 -11.32 -5.22 10.25
CA SER A 39 -12.58 -4.94 10.93
C SER A 39 -13.56 -4.30 9.94
N GLU A 40 -14.85 -4.63 10.08
CA GLU A 40 -15.91 -4.01 9.29
C GLU A 40 -16.08 -2.54 9.69
N ARG A 41 -16.42 -1.71 8.71
CA ARG A 41 -16.76 -0.30 8.89
C ARG A 41 -18.11 -0.05 8.25
N PHE A 42 -18.96 0.64 9.00
CA PHE A 42 -20.31 0.95 8.55
C PHE A 42 -20.33 2.23 7.72
N PRO A 43 -21.23 2.31 6.72
CA PRO A 43 -21.46 3.54 6.00
C PRO A 43 -22.03 4.62 6.94
N SER A 44 -22.04 5.86 6.46
CA SER A 44 -22.79 6.93 7.14
C SER A 44 -24.26 6.53 7.30
N VAL A 45 -24.88 6.91 8.40
CA VAL A 45 -26.32 6.67 8.66
C VAL A 45 -27.19 7.19 7.52
N LEU A 46 -26.81 8.29 6.86
CA LEU A 46 -27.54 8.83 5.70
C LEU A 46 -27.51 7.91 4.47
N VAL A 47 -26.38 7.25 4.25
CA VAL A 47 -26.25 6.26 3.16
C VAL A 47 -27.06 5.02 3.51
N GLN A 48 -27.06 4.61 4.79
CA GLN A 48 -27.89 3.50 5.27
C GLN A 48 -29.38 3.80 5.09
N GLU A 49 -29.86 4.98 5.53
CA GLU A 49 -31.24 5.45 5.34
C GLU A 49 -31.66 5.40 3.85
N LEU A 50 -30.78 5.84 2.94
CA LEU A 50 -31.05 5.81 1.49
C LEU A 50 -31.13 4.38 0.94
N VAL A 51 -30.16 3.52 1.29
CA VAL A 51 -30.12 2.12 0.83
C VAL A 51 -31.29 1.32 1.37
N ASP A 52 -31.67 1.56 2.63
CA ASP A 52 -32.87 0.98 3.26
C ASP A 52 -34.13 1.42 2.53
N TYR A 53 -34.28 2.72 2.25
CA TYR A 53 -35.43 3.22 1.50
C TYR A 53 -35.53 2.61 0.10
N ILE A 54 -34.41 2.52 -0.64
CA ILE A 54 -34.40 1.90 -1.97
C ILE A 54 -34.80 0.42 -1.89
N GLY A 55 -34.23 -0.33 -0.95
CA GLY A 55 -34.52 -1.75 -0.77
C GLY A 55 -35.98 -2.03 -0.39
N GLN A 56 -36.60 -1.17 0.43
CA GLN A 56 -38.00 -1.31 0.86
C GLN A 56 -39.02 -0.91 -0.23
N SER A 57 -38.59 -0.15 -1.24
CA SER A 57 -39.48 0.41 -2.27
C SER A 57 -39.31 -0.22 -3.65
N HIS A 58 -38.37 -1.14 -3.83
CA HIS A 58 -38.06 -1.77 -5.11
C HIS A 58 -37.90 -3.28 -4.95
N TYR A 59 -38.02 -3.99 -6.06
CA TYR A 59 -37.65 -5.40 -6.19
C TYR A 59 -36.96 -5.62 -7.55
N LEU A 60 -36.14 -6.67 -7.66
CA LEU A 60 -35.50 -7.01 -8.93
C LEU A 60 -36.46 -7.82 -9.82
N PRO A 61 -36.40 -7.69 -11.16
CA PRO A 61 -37.19 -8.54 -12.05
C PRO A 61 -36.92 -10.03 -11.78
N GLY A 62 -37.99 -10.82 -11.60
CA GLY A 62 -37.90 -12.23 -11.20
C GLY A 62 -38.07 -12.50 -9.71
N ASP A 63 -38.08 -11.47 -8.87
CA ASP A 63 -38.28 -11.57 -7.42
C ASP A 63 -39.73 -11.25 -6.99
N GLU A 64 -40.70 -11.24 -7.91
CA GLU A 64 -42.10 -10.80 -7.66
C GLU A 64 -42.83 -11.62 -6.58
N THR A 65 -42.38 -12.86 -6.36
CA THR A 65 -43.00 -13.81 -5.44
C THR A 65 -42.25 -13.96 -4.12
N LEU A 66 -41.10 -13.28 -3.99
CA LEU A 66 -40.30 -13.32 -2.76
C LEU A 66 -40.98 -12.52 -1.65
N THR A 67 -40.57 -12.81 -0.42
CA THR A 67 -40.96 -11.97 0.72
C THR A 67 -40.34 -10.58 0.61
N CYS A 68 -40.93 -9.61 1.30
CA CYS A 68 -40.41 -8.24 1.33
C CYS A 68 -38.95 -8.21 1.79
N ASP A 69 -38.61 -8.95 2.86
CA ASP A 69 -37.26 -8.97 3.44
C ASP A 69 -36.22 -9.59 2.47
N GLU A 70 -36.59 -10.68 1.79
CA GLU A 70 -35.70 -11.33 0.80
C GLU A 70 -35.45 -10.44 -0.41
N SER A 71 -36.50 -9.79 -0.90
CA SER A 71 -36.43 -8.87 -2.04
C SER A 71 -35.58 -7.64 -1.70
N GLU A 72 -35.81 -7.03 -0.52
CA GLU A 72 -35.04 -5.91 0.00
C GLU A 72 -33.55 -6.25 0.07
N ALA A 73 -33.21 -7.42 0.62
CA ALA A 73 -31.82 -7.86 0.73
C ALA A 73 -31.14 -8.01 -0.65
N ARG A 74 -31.85 -8.54 -1.65
CA ARG A 74 -31.33 -8.68 -3.02
C ARG A 74 -31.12 -7.34 -3.71
N VAL A 75 -32.05 -6.40 -3.55
CA VAL A 75 -31.89 -5.03 -4.08
C VAL A 75 -30.67 -4.35 -3.47
N LYS A 76 -30.51 -4.40 -2.14
CA LYS A 76 -29.34 -3.82 -1.45
C LYS A 76 -28.03 -4.44 -1.93
N ALA A 77 -27.99 -5.77 -2.10
CA ALA A 77 -26.82 -6.46 -2.62
C ALA A 77 -26.53 -6.13 -4.09
N HIS A 78 -27.57 -5.86 -4.90
CA HIS A 78 -27.42 -5.51 -6.31
C HIS A 78 -26.82 -4.10 -6.49
N ILE A 79 -27.25 -3.12 -5.69
CA ILE A 79 -26.75 -1.74 -5.77
C ILE A 79 -25.44 -1.52 -4.99
N THR A 80 -25.06 -2.45 -4.12
CA THR A 80 -23.83 -2.36 -3.32
C THR A 80 -22.72 -3.18 -3.95
N ARG A 81 -21.62 -2.52 -4.32
CA ARG A 81 -20.43 -3.19 -4.85
C ARG A 81 -19.29 -3.19 -3.84
N LEU A 82 -18.75 -4.37 -3.58
CA LEU A 82 -17.49 -4.53 -2.86
C LEU A 82 -16.34 -4.49 -3.87
N HIS A 83 -15.48 -3.48 -3.76
CA HIS A 83 -14.26 -3.37 -4.56
C HIS A 83 -13.11 -4.16 -3.93
N THR A 84 -12.22 -4.65 -4.78
CA THR A 84 -11.03 -5.40 -4.36
C THR A 84 -10.02 -4.49 -3.67
N ARG A 85 -9.17 -5.08 -2.80
CA ARG A 85 -8.19 -4.32 -2.03
C ARG A 85 -7.03 -3.79 -2.89
N MET A 86 -6.57 -4.61 -3.84
CA MET A 86 -5.42 -4.27 -4.67
C MET A 86 -5.89 -3.91 -6.08
N PRO A 87 -5.30 -2.89 -6.71
CA PRO A 87 -5.70 -2.48 -8.06
C PRO A 87 -5.44 -3.58 -9.10
N PHE A 88 -4.42 -4.42 -8.88
CA PHE A 88 -4.04 -5.54 -9.74
C PHE A 88 -4.78 -6.86 -9.44
N ASP A 89 -5.83 -6.84 -8.62
CA ASP A 89 -6.66 -8.03 -8.44
C ASP A 89 -7.27 -8.46 -9.78
N ALA A 90 -7.19 -9.75 -10.10
CA ALA A 90 -7.68 -10.30 -11.36
C ALA A 90 -9.17 -10.00 -11.60
N GLN A 91 -9.98 -9.87 -10.55
CA GLN A 91 -11.40 -9.52 -10.66
C GLN A 91 -11.63 -8.16 -11.33
N ASN A 92 -10.70 -7.21 -11.18
CA ASN A 92 -10.80 -5.89 -11.78
C ASN A 92 -10.60 -5.92 -13.31
N TYR A 93 -10.09 -7.01 -13.86
CA TYR A 93 -9.75 -7.13 -15.29
C TYR A 93 -10.66 -8.10 -16.04
N GLN A 94 -11.61 -8.72 -15.35
CA GLN A 94 -12.66 -9.53 -15.98
C GLN A 94 -13.58 -8.66 -16.85
N PRO A 95 -14.10 -9.18 -17.97
CA PRO A 95 -15.02 -8.44 -18.82
C PRO A 95 -16.30 -8.10 -18.05
N GLY A 96 -16.72 -6.84 -18.11
CA GLY A 96 -17.90 -6.34 -17.43
C GLY A 96 -17.90 -4.82 -17.34
N GLU A 97 -18.95 -4.26 -16.76
CA GLU A 97 -19.13 -2.80 -16.60
C GLU A 97 -17.98 -2.13 -15.83
N GLN A 98 -17.38 -2.86 -14.89
CA GLN A 98 -16.38 -2.34 -13.96
C GLN A 98 -14.96 -2.79 -14.31
N GLN A 99 -14.74 -3.22 -15.56
CA GLN A 99 -13.40 -3.56 -16.02
C GLN A 99 -12.49 -2.32 -15.90
N SER A 100 -11.37 -2.48 -15.19
CA SER A 100 -10.38 -1.45 -15.02
C SER A 100 -9.77 -1.03 -16.36
N TYR A 101 -9.67 0.28 -16.56
CA TYR A 101 -9.01 0.88 -17.72
C TYR A 101 -7.48 0.98 -17.53
N ALA A 102 -6.97 0.73 -16.32
CA ALA A 102 -5.55 0.83 -15.95
C ALA A 102 -4.77 -0.39 -16.45
N ARG A 103 -4.26 -0.33 -17.68
CA ARG A 103 -3.54 -1.43 -18.34
C ARG A 103 -2.20 -1.77 -17.70
N GLU A 104 -1.60 -0.84 -16.96
CA GLU A 104 -0.31 -1.01 -16.29
C GLU A 104 -0.28 -2.18 -15.30
N TRP A 105 -1.42 -2.52 -14.72
CA TRP A 105 -1.55 -3.64 -13.77
C TRP A 105 -1.95 -4.95 -14.42
N LEU A 106 -2.37 -4.94 -15.69
CA LEU A 106 -2.80 -6.16 -16.40
C LEU A 106 -1.73 -7.26 -16.37
N PRO A 107 -0.42 -6.99 -16.54
CA PRO A 107 0.60 -8.04 -16.42
C PRO A 107 0.64 -8.70 -15.04
N ALA A 108 0.44 -7.92 -13.97
CA ALA A 108 0.37 -8.44 -12.60
C ALA A 108 -0.93 -9.22 -12.37
N ALA A 109 -2.07 -8.68 -12.81
CA ALA A 109 -3.39 -9.30 -12.67
C ALA A 109 -3.50 -10.64 -13.42
N SER A 110 -2.89 -10.74 -14.60
CA SER A 110 -2.82 -11.95 -15.43
C SER A 110 -1.67 -12.88 -15.07
N GLN A 111 -0.87 -12.53 -14.06
CA GLN A 111 0.32 -13.29 -13.64
C GLN A 111 1.30 -13.54 -14.80
N SER A 112 1.36 -12.64 -15.78
CA SER A 112 2.25 -12.74 -16.93
C SER A 112 3.67 -12.23 -16.63
N GLY A 113 3.97 -11.94 -15.37
CA GLY A 113 5.30 -11.55 -14.92
C GLY A 113 6.29 -12.69 -15.05
N LYS A 114 7.57 -12.34 -15.23
CA LYS A 114 8.68 -13.29 -15.12
C LYS A 114 9.31 -13.10 -13.76
N ALA A 115 9.46 -14.18 -13.00
CA ALA A 115 10.23 -14.14 -11.77
C ALA A 115 11.65 -13.65 -12.07
N HIS A 116 12.24 -12.89 -11.14
CA HIS A 116 13.65 -12.52 -11.25
C HIS A 116 14.49 -13.80 -11.31
N SER A 117 15.45 -13.84 -12.23
CA SER A 117 16.42 -14.92 -12.31
C SER A 117 17.38 -14.86 -11.13
N ASP A 118 18.05 -15.98 -10.84
CA ASP A 118 19.11 -16.03 -9.84
C ASP A 118 20.15 -14.96 -10.09
N PHE A 119 20.44 -14.18 -9.04
CA PHE A 119 21.34 -13.04 -9.13
C PHE A 119 22.78 -13.45 -9.46
N VAL A 120 23.26 -14.57 -8.88
CA VAL A 120 24.64 -15.04 -9.06
C VAL A 120 24.75 -15.83 -10.35
N GLN A 121 25.32 -15.20 -11.37
CA GLN A 121 25.72 -15.85 -12.61
C GLN A 121 27.25 -15.82 -12.71
N PRO A 122 27.91 -16.89 -13.18
CA PRO A 122 29.36 -16.93 -13.31
C PRO A 122 29.82 -15.87 -14.31
N LEU A 123 30.69 -14.97 -13.86
CA LEU A 123 31.28 -13.94 -14.70
C LEU A 123 32.67 -14.38 -15.14
N PRO A 124 33.04 -14.23 -16.42
CA PRO A 124 34.42 -14.45 -16.84
C PRO A 124 35.33 -13.53 -16.04
N PHE A 125 36.44 -14.07 -15.56
CA PHE A 125 37.41 -13.34 -14.76
C PHE A 125 38.82 -13.72 -15.21
N THR A 126 39.60 -12.70 -15.54
CA THR A 126 41.02 -12.85 -15.83
C THR A 126 41.79 -12.31 -14.64
N MET A 127 42.59 -13.17 -14.01
CA MET A 127 43.43 -12.79 -12.88
C MET A 127 44.48 -11.77 -13.35
N PRO A 128 44.58 -10.59 -12.72
CA PRO A 128 45.65 -9.64 -13.04
C PRO A 128 47.01 -10.21 -12.62
N GLU A 129 48.06 -9.83 -13.34
CA GLU A 129 49.45 -10.28 -13.05
C GLU A 129 49.96 -9.76 -11.71
N THR A 130 49.43 -8.64 -11.22
CA THR A 130 49.78 -8.04 -9.94
C THR A 130 48.54 -7.67 -9.14
N LEU A 131 48.61 -7.85 -7.82
CA LEU A 131 47.57 -7.48 -6.87
C LEU A 131 48.18 -6.71 -5.70
N THR A 132 47.49 -5.66 -5.26
CA THR A 132 47.87 -4.95 -4.04
C THR A 132 47.47 -5.76 -2.80
N LEU A 133 48.29 -5.69 -1.74
CA LEU A 133 47.97 -6.33 -0.46
C LEU A 133 46.64 -5.81 0.11
N GLU A 134 46.36 -4.51 -0.05
CA GLU A 134 45.09 -3.89 0.35
C GLU A 134 43.88 -4.54 -0.32
N SER A 135 43.99 -4.88 -1.62
CA SER A 135 42.91 -5.57 -2.35
C SER A 135 42.62 -6.95 -1.77
N LEU A 136 43.67 -7.68 -1.36
CA LEU A 136 43.52 -8.98 -0.70
C LEU A 136 42.91 -8.85 0.69
N GLN A 137 43.39 -7.89 1.49
CA GLN A 137 42.84 -7.62 2.83
C GLN A 137 41.36 -7.25 2.75
N ARG A 138 40.99 -6.36 1.83
CA ARG A 138 39.60 -5.94 1.61
C ARG A 138 38.73 -7.09 1.13
N PHE A 139 39.25 -7.95 0.25
CA PHE A 139 38.53 -9.14 -0.22
C PHE A 139 38.23 -10.11 0.93
N TRP A 140 39.23 -10.48 1.72
CA TRP A 140 39.06 -11.47 2.78
C TRP A 140 38.30 -10.95 4.01
N ALA A 141 38.31 -9.63 4.25
CA ALA A 141 37.51 -9.04 5.32
C ALA A 141 35.99 -9.23 5.10
N HIS A 142 35.53 -9.15 3.84
CA HIS A 142 34.13 -9.43 3.48
C HIS A 142 33.99 -9.77 1.98
N PRO A 143 34.11 -11.06 1.59
CA PRO A 143 34.24 -11.45 0.17
C PRO A 143 33.00 -11.18 -0.68
N VAL A 144 31.80 -11.34 -0.11
CA VAL A 144 30.54 -11.01 -0.82
C VAL A 144 30.47 -9.51 -1.13
N ARG A 145 30.73 -8.65 -0.14
CA ARG A 145 30.83 -7.20 -0.34
C ARG A 145 31.92 -6.86 -1.36
N ALA A 146 33.07 -7.51 -1.28
CA ALA A 146 34.15 -7.31 -2.24
C ALA A 146 33.73 -7.67 -3.68
N PHE A 147 32.94 -8.74 -3.89
CA PHE A 147 32.38 -9.05 -5.21
C PHE A 147 31.51 -7.89 -5.74
N PHE A 148 30.57 -7.36 -4.95
CA PHE A 148 29.77 -6.21 -5.37
C PHE A 148 30.64 -4.98 -5.68
N GLN A 149 31.55 -4.63 -4.78
CA GLN A 149 32.30 -3.38 -4.87
C GLN A 149 33.45 -3.43 -5.89
N MET A 150 34.13 -4.56 -6.03
CA MET A 150 35.29 -4.73 -6.91
C MET A 150 34.91 -5.32 -8.27
N ARG A 151 34.04 -6.33 -8.32
CA ARG A 151 33.65 -6.99 -9.58
C ARG A 151 32.52 -6.26 -10.30
N LEU A 152 31.48 -5.83 -9.58
CA LEU A 152 30.30 -5.16 -10.15
C LEU A 152 30.36 -3.63 -10.05
N GLN A 153 31.31 -3.08 -9.28
CA GLN A 153 31.41 -1.66 -8.93
C GLN A 153 30.15 -1.07 -8.25
N VAL A 154 29.35 -1.93 -7.63
CA VAL A 154 28.13 -1.56 -6.91
C VAL A 154 28.47 -1.31 -5.44
N ASN A 155 28.16 -0.11 -4.97
CA ASN A 155 28.30 0.28 -3.57
C ASN A 155 26.96 0.82 -3.07
N PHE A 156 26.30 0.08 -2.19
CA PHE A 156 25.13 0.57 -1.46
C PHE A 156 25.62 1.50 -0.35
N ARG A 157 25.75 2.79 -0.68
CA ARG A 157 26.06 3.83 0.30
C ARG A 157 24.73 4.28 0.90
N SER A 158 24.54 4.05 2.20
CA SER A 158 23.49 4.73 2.94
C SER A 158 23.96 6.16 3.19
N GLU A 159 23.22 7.16 2.72
CA GLU A 159 23.54 8.58 2.97
C GLU A 159 23.09 9.06 4.35
N GLU A 160 22.46 8.19 5.15
CA GLU A 160 21.99 8.54 6.49
C GLU A 160 23.08 8.21 7.52
N SER A 161 23.82 9.25 7.93
CA SER A 161 24.32 9.30 9.30
C SER A 161 23.25 10.01 10.12
N GLU A 162 22.46 9.24 10.86
CA GLU A 162 21.47 9.78 11.79
C GLU A 162 22.20 10.76 12.73
N ILE A 163 21.81 12.03 12.69
CA ILE A 163 22.36 13.02 13.62
C ILE A 163 21.72 12.72 14.98
N PRO A 164 22.50 12.46 16.04
CA PRO A 164 21.93 12.21 17.34
C PRO A 164 21.06 13.38 17.79
N ASP A 165 19.82 13.10 18.17
CA ASP A 165 18.87 14.11 18.70
C ASP A 165 19.27 14.63 20.10
N ALA A 166 20.24 13.97 20.75
CA ALA A 166 20.75 14.31 22.06
C ALA A 166 22.28 14.18 22.12
N GLU A 167 22.88 14.84 23.11
CA GLU A 167 24.31 14.69 23.39
C GLU A 167 24.65 13.26 23.87
N PRO A 168 25.84 12.74 23.55
CA PRO A 168 26.23 11.39 23.95
C PRO A 168 26.57 11.34 25.45
N PHE A 169 25.69 10.69 26.23
CA PHE A 169 25.92 10.44 27.66
C PHE A 169 26.81 9.22 27.92
N GLU A 170 26.81 8.26 26.98
CA GLU A 170 27.65 7.06 27.03
C GLU A 170 28.42 6.88 25.72
N LEU A 171 29.61 6.29 25.81
CA LEU A 171 30.43 5.96 24.66
C LEU A 171 30.15 4.51 24.24
N GLU A 172 29.47 4.35 23.10
CA GLU A 172 29.08 3.03 22.60
C GLU A 172 29.53 2.79 21.14
N GLY A 173 29.46 1.52 20.72
CA GLY A 173 29.65 1.09 19.33
C GLY A 173 30.92 1.63 18.67
N LEU A 174 30.73 2.22 17.48
CA LEU A 174 31.81 2.73 16.64
C LEU A 174 32.56 3.90 17.29
N THR A 175 31.86 4.79 18.00
CA THR A 175 32.48 5.95 18.66
C THR A 175 33.45 5.51 19.74
N ARG A 176 33.07 4.54 20.58
CA ARG A 176 33.98 3.97 21.58
C ARG A 176 35.18 3.27 20.94
N TYR A 177 34.96 2.51 19.87
CA TYR A 177 36.04 1.85 19.14
C TYR A 177 37.06 2.86 18.59
N GLN A 178 36.59 3.93 17.96
CA GLN A 178 37.43 4.99 17.41
C GLN A 178 38.24 5.72 18.49
N LEU A 179 37.62 6.06 19.63
CA LEU A 179 38.32 6.71 20.75
C LEU A 179 39.36 5.79 21.38
N ASN A 180 39.04 4.50 21.58
CA ASN A 180 40.00 3.52 22.08
C ASN A 180 41.19 3.35 21.13
N GLN A 181 40.96 3.36 19.82
CA GLN A 181 42.02 3.29 18.82
C GLN A 181 42.97 4.49 18.92
N GLN A 182 42.45 5.70 19.15
CA GLN A 182 43.28 6.88 19.39
C GLN A 182 44.06 6.78 20.70
N LEU A 183 43.41 6.38 21.81
CA LEU A 183 44.07 6.21 23.11
C LEU A 183 45.23 5.21 23.04
N LEU A 184 45.05 4.08 22.35
CA LEU A 184 46.09 3.08 22.14
C LEU A 184 47.29 3.62 21.36
N GLN A 185 47.08 4.53 20.41
CA GLN A 185 48.16 5.14 19.64
C GLN A 185 48.98 6.17 20.44
N TYR A 186 48.36 6.85 21.42
CA TYR A 186 49.07 7.82 22.28
C TYR A 186 49.72 7.19 23.51
N ALA A 187 49.23 6.02 23.95
CA ALA A 187 49.73 5.32 25.13
C ALA A 187 50.86 4.31 24.84
N GLY A 188 51.15 4.04 23.56
CA GLY A 188 52.27 3.20 23.10
C GLY A 188 53.38 4.04 22.49
#